data_AF-A0AAN9IW20-F1
#
_entry.id   AF-A0AAN9IW20-F1
#
_cell.length_a   1.000
_cell.length_b   1.000
_cell.length_c   1.000
_cell.angle_alpha   90.00
_cell.angle_beta   90.00
_cell.angle_gamma   90.00
#
_symmetry.space_group_name_H-M   'P 1'
#
loop_
_entity.id
_entity.type
_entity.pdbx_description
1 polymer ?
#
loop_
_entity_poly.entity_id
_entity_poly.type
_entity_poly.pdbx_seq_one_letter_code
_entity_poly.pdbx_strand_id
1 'polypeptide(L)' 'MYTLCRKLDQLRIPLGELNRRHFSRIDAKEIELKEQLQSIQEQLQQNPTSLLLQESEKKILKDYNQQ' A
#
# COMPACT_ATOMS: atom_id res chain seq x y z
N MET A 1 2.26 -39.32 7.33
CA MET A 1 2.06 -37.99 6.73
C MET A 1 1.31 -37.03 7.67
N TYR A 2 1.73 -36.94 8.95
CA TYR A 2 1.07 -36.12 10.00
C TYR A 2 2.03 -35.08 10.58
N THR A 3 3.33 -35.39 10.63
CA THR A 3 4.36 -34.54 11.22
C THR A 3 4.65 -33.29 10.40
N LEU A 4 4.60 -33.37 9.06
CA LEU A 4 4.82 -32.22 8.17
C LEU A 4 3.67 -31.22 8.28
N CYS A 5 2.43 -31.69 8.18
CA CYS A 5 1.24 -30.84 8.29
C CYS A 5 1.18 -30.13 9.66
N ARG A 6 1.51 -30.85 10.74
CA ARG A 6 1.55 -30.28 12.10
C ARG A 6 2.63 -29.21 12.26
N LYS A 7 3.80 -29.41 11.63
CA LYS A 7 4.87 -28.39 11.60
C LYS A 7 4.46 -27.16 10.80
N LEU A 8 3.79 -27.34 9.66
CA LEU A 8 3.27 -26.22 8.86
C LEU A 8 2.18 -25.44 9.62
N ASP A 9 1.31 -26.13 10.35
CA ASP A 9 0.24 -25.49 11.13
C ASP A 9 0.82 -24.68 12.31
N GLN A 10 1.88 -25.19 12.94
CA GLN A 10 2.64 -24.45 13.97
C GLN A 10 3.31 -23.19 13.43
N LEU A 11 3.67 -23.15 12.15
CA LEU A 11 4.28 -21.99 11.50
C LEU A 11 3.24 -20.93 11.08
N ARG A 12 1.96 -21.30 11.00
CA ARG A 12 0.90 -20.41 10.50
C ARG A 12 0.73 -19.15 11.35
N ILE A 13 0.69 -19.30 12.67
CA ILE A 13 0.57 -18.19 13.62
C ILE A 13 1.79 -17.26 13.58
N PRO A 14 3.05 -17.74 13.74
CA PRO A 14 4.22 -16.86 13.71
C PRO A 14 4.45 -16.22 12.34
N LEU A 15 4.12 -16.89 11.23
CA LEU A 15 4.14 -16.27 9.90
C LEU A 15 3.09 -15.15 9.78
N GLY A 16 1.89 -15.36 10.33
CA GLY A 16 0.86 -14.32 10.40
C GLY A 16 1.31 -13.11 11.24
N GLU A 17 1.95 -13.33 12.38
CA GLU A 17 2.51 -12.26 13.21
C GLU A 17 3.67 -11.53 12.52
N LEU A 18 4.57 -12.26 11.84
CA LEU A 18 5.66 -11.67 11.07
C LEU A 18 5.11 -10.79 9.95
N ASN A 19 4.11 -11.30 9.20
CA ASN A 19 3.42 -10.55 8.17
C ASN A 19 2.80 -9.27 8.76
N ARG A 20 2.11 -9.39 9.88
CA ARG A 20 1.47 -8.26 10.55
C ARG A 20 2.47 -7.26 11.15
N ARG A 21 3.65 -7.67 11.59
CA ARG A 21 4.65 -6.75 12.20
C ARG A 21 5.48 -6.03 11.15
N HIS A 22 5.83 -6.71 10.06
CA HIS A 22 6.78 -6.18 9.09
C HIS A 22 6.15 -5.74 7.77
N PHE A 23 5.03 -6.35 7.37
CA PHE A 23 4.42 -6.15 6.06
C PHE A 23 3.05 -5.46 6.13
N SER A 24 2.39 -5.38 7.30
CA SER A 24 1.16 -4.58 7.46
C SER A 24 1.31 -3.11 7.10
N ARG A 25 2.53 -2.56 7.25
CA ARG A 25 2.88 -1.19 6.87
C ARG A 25 3.04 -1.01 5.38
N ILE A 26 3.30 -2.09 4.63
CA ILE A 26 3.40 -2.06 3.17
C ILE A 26 2.00 -1.88 2.60
N ASP A 27 1.06 -2.72 3.03
CA ASP A 27 -0.35 -2.61 2.64
C ASP A 27 -0.94 -1.25 3.06
N ALA A 28 -0.66 -0.80 4.29
CA ALA A 28 -1.15 0.50 4.78
C ALA A 28 -0.60 1.69 3.97
N LYS A 29 0.68 1.65 3.58
CA LYS A 29 1.30 2.72 2.79
C LYS A 29 0.79 2.73 1.35
N GLU A 30 0.55 1.56 0.77
CA GLU A 30 -0.05 1.44 -0.56
C GLU A 30 -1.49 1.98 -0.57
N ILE A 31 -2.27 1.66 0.47
CA ILE A 31 -3.63 2.19 0.67
C ILE A 31 -3.59 3.71 0.81
N GLU A 32 -2.70 4.24 1.65
CA GLU A 32 -2.55 5.69 1.87
C GLU A 32 -2.18 6.43 0.57
N LEU A 33 -1.23 5.88 -0.22
CA LEU A 33 -0.85 6.47 -1.51
C LEU A 33 -2.02 6.44 -2.51
N LYS A 34 -2.81 5.36 -2.52
CA LYS A 34 -4.01 5.25 -3.37
C LYS A 34 -5.06 6.28 -2.98
N GLU A 35 -5.34 6.45 -1.69
CA GLU A 35 -6.29 7.45 -1.19
C GLU A 35 -5.85 8.87 -1.52
N GLN A 36 -4.56 9.19 -1.35
CA GLN A 36 -4.02 10.51 -1.68
C GLN A 36 -4.10 10.80 -3.19
N LEU A 37 -3.80 9.80 -4.02
CA LEU A 37 -3.86 9.93 -5.48
C LEU A 37 -5.31 10.15 -5.94
N GLN A 38 -6.26 9.38 -5.40
CA GLN A 38 -7.68 9.56 -5.68
C GLN A 38 -8.16 10.97 -5.29
N SER A 39 -7.79 11.46 -4.11
CA SER A 39 -8.17 12.80 -3.66
C SER A 39 -7.65 13.90 -4.58
N ILE A 40 -6.40 13.80 -5.04
CA ILE A 40 -5.82 14.79 -5.97
C ILE A 40 -6.49 14.72 -7.34
N GLN A 41 -6.86 13.53 -7.82
CA GLN A 41 -7.58 13.36 -9.07
C GLN A 41 -8.97 14.00 -9.01
N GLU A 42 -9.70 13.83 -7.90
CA GLU A 42 -10.98 14.50 -7.69
C GLU A 42 -10.83 16.04 -7.67
N GLN A 43 -9.75 16.56 -7.05
CA GLN A 43 -9.45 17.99 -7.05
C GLN A 43 -9.04 18.52 -8.45
N LEU A 44 -8.31 17.72 -9.24
CA LEU A 44 -7.95 18.03 -10.62
C LEU A 44 -9.16 18.05 -11.55
N GLN A 45 -10.16 17.18 -11.33
CA GLN A 45 -11.42 17.23 -12.07
C GLN A 45 -12.15 18.56 -11.86
N GLN A 46 -12.06 19.13 -10.66
CA GLN A 46 -12.65 20.43 -10.33
C GLN A 46 -11.77 21.61 -10.80
N ASN A 47 -10.45 21.45 -10.80
CA ASN A 47 -9.48 22.50 -11.15
C ASN A 47 -8.35 21.97 -12.07
N PRO A 48 -8.64 21.69 -13.35
CA PRO A 48 -7.73 20.95 -14.25
C PRO A 48 -6.44 21.69 -14.61
N THR A 49 -6.43 23.02 -14.50
CA THR A 49 -5.28 23.89 -14.80
C THR A 49 -4.37 24.15 -13.58
N SER A 50 -4.69 23.58 -12.41
CA SER A 50 -3.86 23.75 -11.23
C SER A 50 -2.53 23.01 -11.39
N LEU A 51 -1.48 23.76 -11.74
CA LEU A 51 -0.11 23.23 -11.87
C LEU A 51 0.37 22.56 -10.58
N LEU A 52 -0.02 23.09 -9.42
CA LEU A 52 0.32 22.52 -8.11
C LEU A 52 -0.28 21.12 -7.91
N LEU A 53 -1.53 20.91 -8.35
CA LEU A 53 -2.19 19.60 -8.24
C LEU A 53 -1.63 18.59 -9.24
N GLN A 54 -1.19 19.05 -10.43
CA GLN A 54 -0.52 18.19 -11.40
C GLN A 54 0.89 17.77 -10.95
N GLU A 55 1.63 18.66 -10.29
CA GLU A 55 2.93 18.34 -9.71
C GLU A 55 2.82 17.38 -8.52
N SER A 56 1.81 17.56 -7.66
CA SER A 56 1.56 16.64 -6.55
C SER A 56 1.13 15.26 -7.03
N GLU A 57 0.26 15.15 -8.04
CA GLU A 57 -0.11 13.87 -8.65
C GLU A 57 1.12 13.12 -9.19
N LYS A 58 1.98 13.81 -9.94
CA LYS A 58 3.22 13.23 -10.49
C LYS A 58 4.17 12.74 -9.40
N LYS A 59 4.24 13.45 -8.27
CA LYS A 59 5.09 13.06 -7.14
C LYS A 59 4.57 11.79 -6.48
N ILE A 60 3.27 11.70 -6.21
CA ILE A 60 2.65 10.52 -5.60
C ILE A 60 2.76 9.30 -6.53
N LEU A 61 2.55 9.49 -7.85
CA LEU A 61 2.78 8.45 -8.84
C LEU A 61 4.22 7.93 -8.85
N LYS A 62 5.20 8.82 -8.68
CA LYS A 62 6.61 8.42 -8.60
C LYS A 62 6.89 7.62 -7.32
N ASP A 63 6.35 8.05 -6.19
CA ASP A 63 6.52 7.38 -4.90
C ASP A 63 5.82 6.01 -4.88
N TYR A 64 4.68 5.86 -5.56
CA TYR A 64 3.99 4.58 -5.74
C TYR A 64 4.79 3.60 -6.62
N ASN A 65 5.39 4.08 -7.71
CA ASN A 65 6.17 3.24 -8.63
C ASN A 65 7.60 2.89 -8.13
N GLN A 66 8.05 3.49 -7.01
CA GLN A 66 9.33 3.18 -6.38
C GLN A 66 9.25 2.12 -5.28
N GLN A 67 8.05 1.64 -4.93
CA GLN A 67 7.84 0.45 -4.09
C GLN A 67 8.07 -0.83 -4.89
#